data_AF-A0A5Q2MBU7-F1
#
_entry.id   AF-A0A5Q2MBU7-F1
#
_cell.length_a   1.000
_cell.length_b   1.000
_cell.length_c   1.000
_cell.angle_alpha   90.00
_cell.angle_beta   90.00
_cell.angle_gamma   90.00
#
_symmetry.space_group_name_H-M   'P 1'
#
loop_
_entity.id
_entity.type
_entity.pdbx_description
1 polymer ?
#
loop_
_entity_poly.entity_id
_entity_poly.type
_entity_poly.pdbx_seq_one_letter_code
_entity_poly.pdbx_strand_id
1 'polypeptide(L)'
;MRTRSQVLAPAVLVLAGALTACGGSDAKDSKASPEPTRATTTATPDVKDGVGADADPALVKLVCAPDKDGVWSARMTLVNSTDERAGYLARVAVLTTATSDVLGRQTLRVELGPGERAVVPFDRLAEGGKEGRSCEPRVVRMDD
;
A
#
# COMPACT_ATOMS: atom_id res chain seq x y z
N MET A 1 23.41 -46.24 10.64
CA MET A 1 24.02 -46.87 9.44
C MET A 1 24.00 -45.87 8.28
N ARG A 2 25.01 -45.92 7.43
CA ARG A 2 25.39 -45.02 6.31
C ARG A 2 24.24 -44.79 5.31
N THR A 3 24.15 -43.70 4.53
CA THR A 3 24.98 -43.36 3.34
C THR A 3 24.61 -41.90 2.91
N ARG A 4 25.52 -40.91 2.86
CA ARG A 4 26.29 -40.37 1.68
C ARG A 4 25.48 -40.32 0.37
N SER A 5 25.51 -39.35 -0.53
CA SER A 5 26.20 -38.05 -0.74
C SER A 5 25.69 -37.47 -2.08
N GLN A 6 26.12 -36.24 -2.42
CA GLN A 6 26.41 -35.69 -3.77
C GLN A 6 25.37 -34.75 -4.42
N VAL A 7 25.70 -33.65 -5.13
CA VAL A 7 26.89 -32.76 -5.34
C VAL A 7 26.48 -31.78 -6.48
N LEU A 8 26.89 -30.49 -6.40
CA LEU A 8 27.12 -29.46 -7.46
C LEU A 8 26.05 -29.22 -8.58
N ALA A 9 25.86 -28.04 -9.19
CA ALA A 9 26.76 -26.93 -9.53
C ALA A 9 25.96 -25.64 -9.86
N PRO A 10 26.60 -24.46 -9.95
CA PRO A 10 26.01 -23.19 -10.35
C PRO A 10 26.15 -22.93 -11.87
N ALA A 11 25.27 -22.11 -12.45
CA ALA A 11 25.43 -21.59 -13.81
C ALA A 11 25.48 -20.05 -13.79
N VAL A 12 26.62 -19.52 -14.24
CA VAL A 12 26.95 -18.11 -14.48
C VAL A 12 26.93 -17.88 -16.00
N LEU A 13 26.41 -16.72 -16.46
CA LEU A 13 26.77 -16.02 -17.73
C LEU A 13 25.86 -14.77 -17.85
N VAL A 14 26.28 -13.55 -17.49
CA VAL A 14 27.13 -12.56 -18.18
C VAL A 14 26.66 -12.19 -19.59
N LEU A 15 26.27 -10.93 -19.79
CA LEU A 15 26.60 -10.15 -21.00
C LEU A 15 26.52 -8.64 -20.71
N ALA A 16 27.67 -7.99 -20.94
CA ALA A 16 27.89 -6.56 -20.89
C ALA A 16 27.95 -5.98 -22.32
N GLY A 17 27.73 -4.68 -22.44
CA GLY A 17 28.10 -3.85 -23.60
C GLY A 17 26.97 -2.92 -24.03
N ALA A 18 27.19 -1.72 -24.56
CA ALA A 18 28.32 -0.80 -24.60
C ALA A 18 27.74 0.54 -25.11
N LEU A 19 28.41 1.66 -24.78
CA LEU A 19 28.06 3.03 -25.18
C LEU A 19 28.43 3.33 -26.65
N THR A 20 27.58 4.06 -27.37
CA THR A 20 27.91 4.93 -28.54
C THR A 20 26.82 6.01 -28.62
N ALA A 21 27.05 7.28 -28.30
CA ALA A 21 27.77 8.33 -29.05
C ALA A 21 27.02 8.90 -30.28
N CYS A 22 26.63 10.18 -30.15
CA CYS A 22 26.59 11.28 -31.14
C CYS A 22 25.68 11.22 -32.39
N GLY A 23 24.95 12.32 -32.62
CA GLY A 23 24.33 12.65 -33.91
C GLY A 23 23.32 13.80 -33.79
N GLY A 24 23.66 14.99 -34.30
CA GLY A 24 22.86 16.21 -34.20
C GLY A 24 21.97 16.55 -35.42
N SER A 25 21.23 17.64 -35.23
CA SER A 25 20.64 18.59 -36.20
C SER A 25 19.40 18.24 -37.04
N ASP A 26 18.30 18.88 -36.63
CA ASP A 26 17.40 19.78 -37.38
C ASP A 26 16.62 19.31 -38.64
N ALA A 27 15.30 19.30 -38.43
CA ALA A 27 14.27 20.02 -39.19
C ALA A 27 13.30 19.27 -40.15
N LYS A 28 12.01 19.62 -39.92
CA LYS A 28 10.83 19.71 -40.80
C LYS A 28 9.85 18.53 -40.91
N ASP A 29 8.67 18.82 -40.35
CA ASP A 29 7.32 18.64 -40.89
C ASP A 29 6.88 17.25 -41.38
N SER A 30 6.00 16.59 -40.62
CA SER A 30 4.63 16.32 -41.08
C SER A 30 3.76 15.57 -40.06
N LYS A 31 2.56 16.12 -39.87
CA LYS A 31 1.26 15.45 -39.68
C LYS A 31 1.13 14.33 -38.64
N ALA A 32 0.42 14.71 -37.56
CA ALA A 32 -0.74 14.02 -36.99
C ALA A 32 -0.75 12.47 -37.05
N SER A 33 -0.45 11.86 -35.91
CA SER A 33 -0.88 10.52 -35.51
C SER A 33 -1.10 10.56 -33.99
N PRO A 34 -2.17 9.96 -33.45
CA PRO A 34 -2.77 10.37 -32.19
C PRO A 34 -1.83 10.13 -31.00
N GLU A 35 -1.75 11.17 -30.17
CA GLU A 35 -1.21 11.14 -28.82
C GLU A 35 -1.67 9.85 -28.12
N PRO A 36 -0.78 9.06 -27.49
CA PRO A 36 -1.24 8.06 -26.55
C PRO A 36 -1.93 8.86 -25.45
N THR A 37 -3.27 8.82 -25.44
CA THR A 37 -4.08 9.25 -24.31
C THR A 37 -3.60 8.44 -23.12
N ARG A 38 -2.61 8.97 -22.41
CA ARG A 38 -2.32 8.57 -21.05
C ARG A 38 -3.53 9.07 -20.31
N ALA A 39 -4.51 8.17 -20.14
CA ALA A 39 -5.56 8.33 -19.17
C ALA A 39 -4.89 8.49 -17.81
N THR A 40 -4.50 9.72 -17.52
CA THR A 40 -4.15 10.15 -16.19
C THR A 40 -5.49 10.41 -15.54
N THR A 41 -6.17 9.32 -15.16
CA THR A 41 -7.22 9.43 -14.16
C THR A 41 -6.50 9.68 -12.84
N THR A 42 -6.08 10.93 -12.63
CA THR A 42 -5.91 11.44 -11.27
C THR A 42 -7.33 11.55 -10.72
N ALA A 43 -7.91 10.41 -10.35
CA ALA A 43 -8.97 10.42 -9.37
C ALA A 43 -8.30 10.90 -8.09
N THR A 44 -8.50 12.18 -7.77
CA THR A 44 -8.38 12.68 -6.41
C THR A 44 -9.15 11.70 -5.53
N PRO A 45 -8.54 11.00 -4.56
CA PRO A 45 -9.34 10.38 -3.53
C PRO A 45 -9.95 11.54 -2.76
N ASP A 46 -11.26 11.71 -2.86
CA ASP A 46 -12.03 12.44 -1.86
C ASP A 46 -11.71 11.79 -0.50
N VAL A 47 -10.77 12.39 0.22
CA VAL A 47 -10.50 12.08 1.62
C VAL A 47 -11.59 12.79 2.42
N LYS A 48 -12.78 12.20 2.41
CA LYS A 48 -13.83 12.53 3.37
C LYS A 48 -14.26 11.25 4.06
N ASP A 49 -13.73 11.15 5.28
CA ASP A 49 -14.28 10.51 6.49
C ASP A 49 -13.17 9.76 7.24
N GLY A 50 -12.74 10.36 8.37
CA GLY A 50 -12.00 9.64 9.43
C GLY A 50 -10.48 9.58 9.33
N VAL A 51 -9.78 10.66 8.95
CA VAL A 51 -8.38 10.84 9.38
C VAL A 51 -8.43 11.75 10.60
N GLY A 52 -8.24 11.19 11.79
CA GLY A 52 -8.10 11.99 13.02
C GLY A 52 -7.04 13.07 12.81
N ALA A 53 -7.32 14.28 13.29
CA ALA A 53 -6.65 15.54 12.96
C ALA A 53 -5.17 15.66 13.37
N ASP A 54 -4.52 14.57 13.77
CA ASP A 54 -3.12 14.52 14.22
C ASP A 54 -2.34 13.55 13.31
N ALA A 55 -2.25 13.87 12.02
CA ALA A 55 -1.54 13.07 11.04
C ALA A 55 -0.02 13.36 11.10
N ASP A 56 0.64 12.88 12.16
CA ASP A 56 2.05 12.48 12.07
C ASP A 56 2.10 11.26 11.14
N PRO A 57 2.90 11.27 10.07
CA PRO A 57 2.58 10.55 8.84
C PRO A 57 2.64 9.05 9.04
N ALA A 58 1.51 8.39 8.81
CA ALA A 58 1.48 6.94 8.76
C ALA A 58 0.31 6.34 7.95
N LEU A 59 -0.68 7.11 7.47
CA LEU A 59 -1.78 6.58 6.64
C LEU A 59 -1.90 7.34 5.30
N VAL A 60 -1.64 6.63 4.20
CA VAL A 60 -1.76 7.16 2.83
C VAL A 60 -3.11 6.79 2.20
N LYS A 61 -3.59 5.58 2.48
CA LYS A 61 -4.81 5.05 1.88
C LYS A 61 -5.44 3.99 2.78
N LEU A 62 -6.76 4.00 2.86
CA LEU A 62 -7.56 2.91 3.41
C LEU A 62 -8.51 2.39 2.33
N VAL A 63 -8.59 1.07 2.19
CA VAL A 63 -9.69 0.38 1.51
C VAL A 63 -10.34 -0.51 2.54
N CYS A 64 -11.62 -0.33 2.83
CA CYS A 64 -12.34 -1.11 3.82
C CYS A 64 -13.78 -1.35 3.37
N ALA A 65 -14.18 -2.60 3.25
CA ALA A 65 -15.52 -2.98 2.80
C ALA A 65 -15.82 -4.44 3.19
N PRO A 66 -17.10 -4.81 3.29
CA PRO A 66 -17.50 -6.21 3.28
C PRO A 66 -17.35 -6.80 1.88
N ASP A 67 -17.00 -8.08 1.81
CA ASP A 67 -17.13 -8.87 0.60
C ASP A 67 -18.59 -9.27 0.33
N LYS A 68 -18.81 -10.07 -0.72
CA LYS A 68 -20.14 -10.58 -1.10
C LYS A 68 -20.81 -11.42 -0.02
N ASP A 69 -20.02 -12.00 0.89
CA ASP A 69 -20.49 -12.84 1.99
C ASP A 69 -20.67 -12.00 3.27
N GLY A 70 -20.49 -10.68 3.20
CA GLY A 70 -20.64 -9.76 4.32
C GLY A 70 -19.42 -9.70 5.23
N VAL A 71 -18.29 -10.27 4.85
CA VAL A 71 -17.09 -10.29 5.70
C VAL A 71 -16.27 -9.03 5.45
N TRP A 72 -16.13 -8.20 6.47
CA TRP A 72 -15.35 -6.96 6.40
C TRP A 72 -13.86 -7.26 6.42
N SER A 73 -13.13 -6.66 5.48
CA SER A 73 -11.67 -6.65 5.48
C SER A 73 -11.17 -5.26 5.11
N ALA A 74 -9.94 -4.94 5.51
CA ALA A 74 -9.30 -3.67 5.19
C ALA A 74 -7.88 -3.85 4.65
N ARG A 75 -7.44 -2.91 3.82
CA ARG A 75 -6.04 -2.73 3.45
C ARG A 75 -5.65 -1.29 3.73
N MET A 76 -4.61 -1.15 4.54
CA MET A 76 -4.08 0.15 4.93
C MET A 76 -2.72 0.35 4.27
N THR A 77 -2.53 1.46 3.57
CA THR A 77 -1.22 1.81 3.00
C THR A 77 -0.54 2.80 3.92
N LEU A 78 0.64 2.44 4.43
CA LEU A 78 1.46 3.28 5.29
C LEU A 78 2.68 3.79 4.53
N VAL A 79 3.21 4.93 4.95
CA VAL A 79 4.52 5.45 4.54
C VAL A 79 5.22 6.00 5.77
N ASN A 80 6.50 5.67 5.94
CA ASN A 80 7.35 6.37 6.89
C ASN A 80 7.98 7.57 6.18
N SER A 81 7.49 8.78 6.48
CA SER A 81 8.03 10.02 5.91
C SER A 81 9.19 10.62 6.71
N THR A 82 9.66 9.94 7.76
CA THR A 82 10.83 10.35 8.54
C THR A 82 12.12 9.85 7.88
N ASP A 83 13.26 10.39 8.32
CA ASP A 83 14.60 10.00 7.91
C ASP A 83 15.19 8.84 8.73
N GLU A 84 14.44 8.34 9.71
CA GLU A 84 14.82 7.24 10.60
C GLU A 84 13.89 6.03 10.41
N ARG A 85 14.32 4.86 10.90
CA ARG A 85 13.40 3.72 11.03
C ARG A 85 12.39 4.04 12.13
N ALA A 86 11.13 3.68 11.90
CA ALA A 86 10.09 3.86 12.89
C ALA A 86 9.13 2.66 12.93
N GLY A 87 8.70 2.34 14.14
CA GLY A 87 7.63 1.38 14.39
C GLY A 87 6.27 2.06 14.43
N TYR A 88 5.23 1.37 13.96
CA TYR A 88 3.86 1.85 13.91
C TYR A 88 2.86 0.81 14.43
N LEU A 89 1.85 1.28 15.17
CA LEU A 89 0.64 0.53 15.49
C LEU A 89 -0.48 0.91 14.52
N ALA A 90 -0.75 0.06 13.54
CA ALA A 90 -1.84 0.22 12.60
C ALA A 90 -3.10 -0.51 13.09
N ARG A 91 -4.20 0.20 13.26
CA ARG A 91 -5.46 -0.32 13.79
C ARG A 91 -6.61 0.01 12.86
N VAL A 92 -7.52 -0.94 12.68
CA VAL A 92 -8.82 -0.70 12.03
C VAL A 92 -9.91 -1.25 12.91
N ALA A 93 -11.00 -0.49 13.05
CA ALA A 93 -12.24 -0.95 13.65
C ALA A 93 -13.40 -0.81 12.65
N VAL A 94 -14.34 -1.74 12.67
CA VAL A 94 -15.65 -1.57 12.02
C VAL A 94 -16.65 -1.20 13.10
N LEU A 95 -17.37 -0.11 12.88
CA LEU A 95 -18.35 0.43 13.82
C LEU A 95 -19.74 0.47 13.19
N THR A 96 -20.79 0.44 13.99
CA THR A 96 -22.11 0.89 13.58
C THR A 96 -22.16 2.42 13.53
N THR A 97 -22.72 3.02 12.49
CA THR A 97 -22.82 4.49 12.40
C THR A 97 -23.89 5.09 13.32
N ALA A 98 -24.90 4.31 13.72
CA ALA A 98 -26.00 4.79 14.56
C ALA A 98 -25.59 4.96 16.04
N THR A 99 -24.85 3.99 16.59
CA THR A 99 -24.51 3.94 18.02
C THR A 99 -23.01 4.00 18.29
N SER A 100 -22.17 4.01 17.25
CA SER A 100 -20.70 3.91 17.36
C SER A 100 -20.20 2.62 18.05
N ASP A 101 -21.03 1.58 18.12
CA ASP A 101 -20.65 0.28 18.67
C ASP A 101 -19.57 -0.38 17.81
N VAL A 102 -18.55 -0.93 18.47
CA VAL A 102 -17.45 -1.63 17.81
C VAL A 102 -17.87 -3.06 17.47
N LEU A 103 -18.05 -3.34 16.18
CA LEU A 103 -18.39 -4.68 15.68
C LEU A 103 -17.17 -5.59 15.59
N GLY A 104 -16.00 -5.00 15.36
CA GLY A 104 -14.74 -5.70 15.49
C GLY A 104 -13.56 -4.81 15.17
N ARG A 105 -12.37 -5.29 15.54
CA ARG A 105 -11.15 -4.47 15.58
C ARG A 105 -9.92 -5.35 15.50
N GLN A 106 -8.92 -4.88 14.77
CA GLN A 106 -7.59 -5.48 14.75
C GLN A 106 -6.52 -4.40 14.84
N THR A 107 -5.38 -4.75 15.46
CA THR A 107 -4.20 -3.90 15.57
C THR A 107 -2.99 -4.72 15.16
N LEU A 108 -2.15 -4.17 14.28
CA LEU A 108 -0.94 -4.78 13.76
C LEU A 108 0.26 -3.85 13.98
N ARG A 109 1.43 -4.45 14.25
CA ARG A 109 2.70 -3.73 14.32
C ARG A 109 3.39 -3.75 12.96
N VAL A 110 3.97 -2.62 12.56
CA VAL A 110 4.68 -2.49 11.30
C VAL A 110 5.95 -1.68 11.53
N GLU A 111 7.08 -2.21 11.09
CA GLU A 111 8.36 -1.50 11.08
C GLU A 111 8.63 -1.02 9.66
N LEU A 112 8.97 0.26 9.50
CA LEU A 112 9.27 0.85 8.20
C LEU A 112 10.60 1.61 8.26
N GLY A 113 11.48 1.35 7.30
CA GLY A 113 12.64 2.19 7.06
C GLY A 113 12.28 3.59 6.53
N PRO A 114 13.26 4.51 6.45
CA PRO A 114 13.04 5.85 5.92
C PRO A 114 12.46 5.83 4.50
N GLY A 115 11.36 6.55 4.27
CA GLY A 115 10.66 6.60 2.99
C GLY A 115 9.94 5.31 2.56
N GLU A 116 10.01 4.24 3.36
CA GLU A 116 9.43 2.95 3.03
C GLU A 116 7.90 3.00 3.04
N ARG A 117 7.28 2.21 2.16
CA ARG A 117 5.83 2.05 2.06
C ARG A 117 5.45 0.59 2.28
N ALA A 118 4.38 0.36 3.04
CA ALA A 118 3.81 -0.97 3.23
C ALA A 118 2.29 -0.98 3.03
N VAL A 119 1.77 -2.12 2.59
CA VAL A 119 0.35 -2.42 2.58
C VAL A 119 0.06 -3.43 3.68
N VAL A 120 -0.78 -3.05 4.63
CA VAL A 120 -1.11 -3.81 5.84
C VAL A 120 -2.52 -4.40 5.67
N PRO A 121 -2.65 -5.72 5.54
CA PRO A 121 -3.95 -6.38 5.46
C PRO A 121 -4.58 -6.57 6.84
N PHE A 122 -5.89 -6.38 6.91
CA PHE A 122 -6.73 -6.71 8.06
C PHE A 122 -7.88 -7.57 7.55
N ASP A 123 -7.87 -8.85 7.88
CA ASP A 123 -8.82 -9.81 7.34
C ASP A 123 -9.91 -10.11 8.38
N ARG A 124 -11.17 -10.22 7.96
CA ARG A 124 -12.29 -10.60 8.85
C ARG A 124 -12.41 -9.72 10.10
N LEU A 125 -12.55 -8.42 9.89
CA LEU A 125 -12.77 -7.44 10.96
C LEU A 125 -14.14 -7.59 11.63
N ALA A 126 -15.19 -7.87 10.86
CA ALA A 126 -16.58 -8.01 11.31
C ALA A 126 -17.42 -8.74 10.25
N GLU A 127 -18.65 -9.11 10.59
CA GLU A 127 -19.61 -9.75 9.67
C GLU A 127 -20.90 -8.93 9.50
N GLY A 128 -21.42 -8.89 8.28
CA GLY A 128 -22.66 -8.22 7.83
C GLY A 128 -22.44 -7.17 6.75
N GLY A 129 -23.52 -6.68 6.14
CA GLY A 129 -23.47 -5.78 4.99
C GLY A 129 -22.90 -4.38 5.27
N LYS A 130 -22.81 -3.56 4.21
CA LYS A 130 -22.26 -2.18 4.29
C LYS A 130 -23.17 -1.20 5.02
N GLU A 131 -24.48 -1.44 5.00
CA GLU A 131 -25.47 -0.51 5.52
C GLU A 131 -25.30 -0.25 7.02
N GLY A 132 -25.33 1.04 7.40
CA GLY A 132 -25.23 1.47 8.80
C GLY A 132 -23.88 1.22 9.46
N ARG A 133 -22.79 1.06 8.68
CA ARG A 133 -21.46 0.72 9.20
C ARG A 133 -20.34 1.52 8.54
N SER A 134 -19.29 1.78 9.30
CA SER A 134 -18.10 2.52 8.87
C SER A 134 -16.82 1.84 9.37
N CYS A 135 -15.70 2.13 8.71
CA CYS A 135 -14.38 1.75 9.19
C CYS A 135 -13.64 2.96 9.75
N GLU A 136 -13.09 2.81 10.95
CA GLU A 136 -12.26 3.81 11.60
C GLU A 136 -10.81 3.34 11.65
N PRO A 137 -9.93 3.87 10.78
CA PRO A 137 -8.49 3.60 10.86
C PRO A 137 -7.85 4.44 11.98
N ARG A 138 -6.80 3.90 12.59
CA ARG A 138 -5.90 4.68 13.42
C ARG A 138 -4.48 4.16 13.26
N VAL A 139 -3.53 5.07 13.13
CA VAL A 139 -2.11 4.75 13.13
C VAL A 139 -1.41 5.61 14.17
N VAL A 140 -0.50 5.00 14.93
CA VAL A 140 0.29 5.70 15.95
C VAL A 140 1.73 5.25 15.79
N ARG A 141 2.68 6.19 15.75
CA ARG A 141 4.10 5.88 15.85
C ARG A 141 4.38 5.31 17.24
N MET A 142 5.18 4.26 17.32
CA MET A 142 5.67 3.74 18.60
C MET A 142 6.87 4.59 18.99
N ASP A 143 6.83 5.19 20.17
CA ASP A 143 8.02 5.78 20.78
C ASP A 143 8.93 4.62 21.23
N ASP A 144 10.22 4.71 20.93
CA ASP A 144 11.25 3.76 21.37
C ASP A 144 11.58 3.91 22.86
#